data_AF-A0A359E879-F1
#
_entry.id   AF-A0A359E879-F1
#
_cell.length_a   1.000
_cell.length_b   1.000
_cell.length_c   1.000
_cell.angle_alpha   90.00
_cell.angle_beta   90.00
_cell.angle_gamma   90.00
#
_symmetry.space_group_name_H-M   'P 1'
#
loop_
_entity.id
_entity.type
_entity.pdbx_description
1 polymer ?
#
loop_
_entity_poly.entity_id
_entity_poly.type
_entity_poly.pdbx_seq_one_letter_code
_entity_poly.pdbx_strand_id
1 'polypeptide(L)'
;VRNTDASESSQSASKISRADESNSFTDKVSLENSGAKKSEQLFAQIELEKLNQSSFGKLKAYKAKLQEYEAAKNESPEAAANTEIGKMLNDSDVWGKIAENIIDK
;
A
#
# COMPACT_ATOMS: atom_id res chain seq x y z
N VAL A 1 21.01 -58.27 -15.71
CA VAL A 1 21.98 -58.19 -14.59
C VAL A 1 22.18 -56.73 -14.25
N ARG A 2 22.11 -56.37 -12.96
CA ARG A 2 22.26 -55.02 -12.39
C ARG A 2 23.75 -54.64 -12.24
N ASN A 3 23.95 -53.34 -12.01
CA ASN A 3 25.07 -52.68 -11.30
C ASN A 3 26.30 -52.27 -12.12
N THR A 4 26.50 -50.97 -12.39
CA THR A 4 27.17 -49.89 -11.59
C THR A 4 28.63 -49.77 -11.98
N ASP A 5 29.03 -48.61 -12.52
CA ASP A 5 30.05 -47.83 -11.83
C ASP A 5 30.04 -46.37 -12.29
N ALA A 6 30.00 -45.47 -11.30
CA ALA A 6 30.31 -44.07 -11.46
C ALA A 6 31.76 -43.93 -11.04
N SER A 7 32.61 -43.40 -11.91
CA SER A 7 33.97 -43.02 -11.52
C SER A 7 34.29 -41.65 -12.12
N GLU A 8 34.63 -40.77 -11.19
CA GLU A 8 35.07 -39.39 -11.31
C GLU A 8 36.24 -39.23 -12.30
N SER A 9 36.29 -38.08 -12.97
CA SER A 9 37.55 -37.31 -13.06
C SER A 9 37.28 -35.94 -13.68
N SER A 10 37.32 -34.95 -12.80
CA SER A 10 37.57 -33.56 -13.13
C SER A 10 38.90 -33.40 -13.89
N GLN A 11 38.98 -32.30 -14.66
CA GLN A 11 40.14 -31.65 -15.28
C GLN A 11 40.30 -31.85 -16.79
N SER A 12 39.97 -30.80 -17.56
CA SER A 12 41.01 -30.02 -18.23
C SER A 12 40.40 -28.78 -18.88
N ALA A 13 40.78 -27.62 -18.36
CA ALA A 13 40.47 -26.33 -18.95
C ALA A 13 41.25 -26.17 -20.27
N SER A 14 40.54 -25.97 -21.38
CA SER A 14 41.12 -25.47 -22.62
C SER A 14 40.59 -24.05 -22.88
N LYS A 15 41.54 -23.11 -22.80
CA LYS A 15 41.44 -21.69 -23.15
C LYS A 15 40.63 -21.45 -24.42
N ILE A 16 39.64 -20.58 -24.33
CA ILE A 16 39.24 -19.73 -25.46
C ILE A 16 39.35 -18.29 -24.99
N SER A 17 40.50 -17.69 -25.30
CA SER A 17 40.69 -16.25 -25.28
C SER A 17 40.28 -15.72 -26.65
N ARG A 18 39.16 -14.99 -26.72
CA ARG A 18 38.96 -13.94 -27.72
C ARG A 18 38.26 -12.77 -27.06
N ALA A 19 39.08 -11.77 -26.76
CA ALA A 19 38.64 -10.40 -26.59
C ALA A 19 38.02 -9.95 -27.92
N ASP A 20 36.77 -9.52 -27.86
CA ASP A 20 36.21 -8.58 -28.82
C ASP A 20 35.55 -7.48 -28.00
N GLU A 21 36.36 -6.46 -27.72
CA GLU A 21 35.94 -5.18 -27.16
C GLU A 21 35.11 -4.45 -28.22
N SER A 22 33.80 -4.67 -28.27
CA SER A 22 32.89 -3.70 -28.87
C SER A 22 32.52 -2.67 -27.81
N ASN A 23 33.18 -1.52 -27.86
CA ASN A 23 32.91 -0.27 -27.13
C ASN A 23 31.48 -0.15 -26.58
N SER A 24 31.31 -0.51 -25.32
CA SER A 24 30.17 -0.09 -24.51
C SER A 24 30.72 0.73 -23.35
N PHE A 25 31.04 2.00 -23.62
CA PHE A 25 31.10 3.01 -22.57
C PHE A 25 29.67 3.26 -22.07
N THR A 26 29.10 2.29 -21.37
CA THR A 26 28.04 2.57 -20.43
C THR A 26 28.74 2.91 -19.13
N ASP A 27 28.99 4.19 -18.90
CA ASP A 27 29.28 4.70 -17.56
C ASP A 27 28.03 4.47 -16.69
N LYS A 28 27.88 3.22 -16.23
CA LYS A 28 26.83 2.88 -15.27
C LYS A 28 27.35 3.28 -13.92
N VAL A 29 27.07 4.53 -13.54
CA VAL A 29 27.12 4.96 -12.15
C VAL A 29 26.15 4.08 -11.36
N SER A 30 26.67 3.09 -10.64
CA SER A 30 25.89 2.30 -9.70
C SER A 30 25.34 3.21 -8.61
N LEU A 31 24.08 3.63 -8.75
CA LEU A 31 23.31 4.39 -7.76
C LEU A 31 22.97 3.54 -6.51
N GLU A 32 23.54 2.34 -6.39
CA GLU A 32 23.37 1.41 -5.28
C GLU A 32 23.60 2.06 -3.91
N ASN A 33 24.52 3.04 -3.85
CA ASN A 33 24.87 3.82 -2.65
C ASN A 33 24.53 5.32 -2.74
N SER A 34 23.78 5.74 -3.75
CA SER A 34 23.38 7.15 -3.90
C SER A 34 22.31 7.51 -2.87
N GLY A 35 22.41 8.71 -2.28
CA GLY A 35 21.41 9.26 -1.36
C GLY A 35 19.97 9.29 -1.91
N ALA A 36 19.77 8.97 -3.20
CA ALA A 36 18.49 8.82 -3.87
C ALA A 36 17.60 7.74 -3.23
N LYS A 37 18.15 6.60 -2.77
CA LYS A 37 17.35 5.57 -2.06
C LYS A 37 16.83 6.09 -0.71
N LYS A 38 17.64 6.90 0.00
CA LYS A 38 17.25 7.55 1.25
C LYS A 38 16.24 8.67 1.02
N SER A 39 16.36 9.44 -0.07
CA SER A 39 15.40 10.51 -0.41
C SER A 39 14.06 9.96 -0.86
N GLU A 40 14.05 8.87 -1.65
CA GLU A 40 12.82 8.19 -2.06
C GLU A 40 12.12 7.55 -0.86
N GLN A 41 12.88 6.89 0.01
CA GLN A 41 12.33 6.35 1.26
C GLN A 41 11.74 7.45 2.14
N LEU A 42 12.42 8.59 2.27
CA LEU A 42 11.94 9.73 3.05
C LEU A 42 10.67 10.34 2.42
N PHE A 43 10.63 10.46 1.09
CA PHE A 43 9.44 10.92 0.37
C PHE A 43 8.26 9.98 0.58
N ALA A 44 8.45 8.68 0.41
CA ALA A 44 7.43 7.67 0.64
C ALA A 44 6.92 7.72 2.09
N GLN A 45 7.80 7.93 3.07
CA GLN A 45 7.43 8.03 4.48
C GLN A 45 6.59 9.28 4.77
N ILE A 46 6.97 10.43 4.20
CA ILE A 46 6.20 11.68 4.31
C ILE A 46 4.82 11.53 3.66
N GLU A 47 4.75 10.92 2.47
CA GLU A 47 3.49 10.79 1.75
C GLU A 47 2.53 9.81 2.45
N LEU A 48 3.08 8.75 3.03
CA LEU A 48 2.34 7.81 3.87
C LEU A 48 1.87 8.49 5.17
N GLU A 49 2.71 9.32 5.78
CA GLU A 49 2.32 10.12 6.95
C GLU A 49 1.20 11.10 6.62
N LYS A 50 1.25 11.81 5.49
CA LYS A 50 0.17 12.68 5.03
C LYS A 50 -1.14 11.90 4.82
N LEU A 51 -1.06 10.72 4.21
CA LEU A 51 -2.22 9.86 4.00
C LEU A 51 -2.82 9.40 5.34
N ASN A 52 -1.97 9.05 6.30
CA ASN A 52 -2.39 8.72 7.66
C ASN A 52 -3.02 9.91 8.38
N GLN A 53 -2.42 11.10 8.30
CA GLN A 53 -2.98 12.33 8.89
C GLN A 53 -4.33 12.67 8.28
N SER A 54 -4.48 12.57 6.95
CA SER A 54 -5.76 12.79 6.27
C SER A 54 -6.83 11.80 6.75
N SER A 55 -6.47 10.52 6.82
CA SER A 55 -7.37 9.46 7.29
C SER A 55 -7.77 9.64 8.75
N PHE A 56 -6.82 10.02 9.60
CA PHE A 56 -7.07 10.31 11.01
C PHE A 56 -7.93 11.58 11.19
N GLY A 57 -7.70 12.60 10.35
CA GLY A 57 -8.53 13.80 10.32
C GLY A 57 -9.98 13.49 9.99
N LYS A 58 -10.22 12.64 8.98
CA LYS A 58 -11.55 12.14 8.65
C LYS A 58 -12.18 11.38 9.82
N LEU A 59 -11.44 10.47 10.46
CA LEU A 59 -11.92 9.73 11.62
C LEU A 59 -12.30 10.66 12.78
N LYS A 60 -11.47 11.66 13.07
CA LYS A 60 -11.75 12.67 14.11
C LYS A 60 -13.02 13.48 13.79
N ALA A 61 -13.19 13.87 12.53
CA ALA A 61 -14.41 14.57 12.09
C ALA A 61 -15.66 13.69 12.25
N TYR A 62 -15.59 12.42 11.84
CA TYR A 62 -16.70 11.47 12.03
C TYR A 62 -17.02 11.22 13.50
N LYS A 63 -16.00 11.14 14.35
CA LYS A 63 -16.21 11.02 15.79
C LYS A 63 -16.99 12.21 16.36
N ALA A 64 -16.67 13.44 15.93
CA ALA A 64 -17.40 14.63 16.36
C ALA A 64 -18.87 14.59 15.92
N LYS A 65 -19.14 14.19 14.67
CA LYS A 65 -20.51 14.04 14.14
C LYS A 65 -21.31 12.96 14.89
N LEU A 66 -20.66 11.86 15.28
CA LEU A 66 -21.29 10.83 16.12
C LEU A 66 -21.62 11.34 17.51
N GLN A 67 -20.71 12.09 18.14
CA GLN A 67 -20.97 12.69 19.44
C GLN A 67 -22.14 13.70 19.41
N GLU A 68 -22.24 14.48 18.33
CA GLU A 68 -23.38 15.37 18.09
C GLU A 68 -24.70 14.59 18.01
N TYR A 69 -24.73 13.50 17.22
CA TYR A 69 -25.90 12.64 17.12
C TYR A 69 -26.27 12.00 18.46
N GLU A 70 -25.30 11.48 19.22
CA GLU A 70 -25.55 10.88 20.53
C GLU A 70 -26.07 11.91 21.53
N ALA A 71 -25.51 13.12 21.53
CA ALA A 71 -25.99 14.22 22.36
C ALA A 71 -27.42 14.62 21.99
N ALA A 72 -27.71 14.83 20.70
CA ALA A 72 -29.04 15.19 20.21
C ALA A 72 -30.08 14.09 20.46
N LYS A 73 -29.67 12.81 20.38
CA LYS A 73 -30.52 11.66 20.71
C LYS A 73 -30.97 11.65 22.17
N ASN A 74 -30.12 12.14 23.08
CA ASN A 74 -30.49 12.27 24.49
C ASN A 74 -31.50 13.40 24.73
N GLU A 75 -31.58 14.38 23.83
CA GLU A 75 -32.57 15.46 23.89
C GLU A 75 -33.91 15.00 23.29
N SER A 76 -33.91 14.53 22.04
CA SER A 76 -35.10 13.95 21.40
C SER A 76 -34.77 13.15 20.14
N PRO A 77 -35.65 12.22 19.71
CA PRO A 77 -35.52 11.52 18.43
C PRO A 77 -35.51 12.46 17.22
N GLU A 78 -36.30 13.54 17.28
CA GLU A 78 -36.40 14.54 16.20
C GLU A 78 -35.12 15.39 16.09
N ALA A 79 -34.50 15.75 17.22
CA ALA A 79 -33.21 16.42 17.23
C ALA A 79 -32.13 15.52 16.61
N ALA A 80 -32.09 14.24 16.98
CA ALA A 80 -31.17 13.26 16.39
C ALA A 80 -31.32 13.15 14.86
N ALA A 81 -32.57 13.09 14.37
CA ALA A 81 -32.87 12.99 12.94
C ALA A 81 -32.38 14.20 12.12
N ASN A 82 -32.27 15.37 12.75
CA ASN A 82 -31.83 16.61 12.10
C ASN A 82 -30.29 16.77 12.01
N THR A 83 -29.53 16.01 12.80
CA THR A 83 -28.07 15.98 12.71
C THR A 83 -27.59 15.39 11.38
N GLU A 84 -26.32 15.59 11.04
CA GLU A 84 -25.76 15.06 9.79
C GLU A 84 -25.84 13.52 9.72
N ILE A 85 -25.50 12.83 10.81
CA ILE A 85 -25.63 11.36 10.91
C ILE A 85 -27.10 10.94 10.85
N GLY A 86 -28.01 11.66 11.52
CA GLY A 86 -29.44 11.38 11.46
C GLY A 86 -30.00 11.46 10.03
N LYS A 87 -29.55 12.44 9.26
CA LYS A 87 -29.90 12.57 7.83
C LYS A 87 -29.35 11.41 7.02
N MET A 88 -28.08 11.04 7.22
CA MET A 88 -27.46 9.90 6.53
C MET A 88 -28.15 8.56 6.84
N LEU A 89 -28.61 8.37 8.09
CA LEU A 89 -29.35 7.17 8.48
C LEU A 89 -30.73 7.05 7.84
N ASN A 90 -31.34 8.18 7.45
CA ASN A 90 -32.63 8.22 6.77
C ASN A 90 -32.49 8.28 5.23
N ASP A 91 -31.27 8.29 4.70
CA ASP A 91 -31.00 8.39 3.27
C ASP A 91 -30.94 7.00 2.62
N SER A 92 -31.86 6.73 1.69
CA SER A 92 -31.94 5.46 0.96
C SER A 92 -30.69 5.17 0.12
N ASP A 93 -30.04 6.20 -0.41
CA ASP A 93 -28.86 6.04 -1.27
C ASP A 93 -27.65 5.60 -0.45
N VAL A 94 -27.57 6.06 0.81
CA VAL A 94 -26.56 5.60 1.76
C VAL A 94 -26.74 4.11 2.06
N TRP A 95 -27.98 3.66 2.31
CA TRP A 95 -28.27 2.24 2.51
C TRP A 95 -27.99 1.39 1.28
N GLY A 96 -28.28 1.89 0.08
CA GLY A 96 -27.91 1.22 -1.18
C GLY A 96 -26.41 0.97 -1.27
N LYS A 97 -25.60 2.00 -1.04
CA LYS A 97 -24.13 1.88 -1.03
C LYS A 97 -23.61 0.95 0.06
N ILE A 98 -24.24 0.94 1.24
CA ILE A 98 -23.87 0.00 2.31
C ILE A 98 -24.18 -1.43 1.88
N ALA A 99 -25.34 -1.67 1.28
CA ALA A 99 -25.74 -2.99 0.81
C ALA A 99 -24.78 -3.51 -0.29
N GLU A 100 -24.43 -2.68 -1.26
CA GLU A 100 -23.44 -3.01 -2.30
C GLU A 100 -22.10 -3.43 -1.68
N ASN A 101 -21.57 -2.64 -0.72
CA ASN A 101 -20.31 -2.95 -0.05
C ASN A 101 -20.34 -4.21 0.85
N ILE A 102 -21.52 -4.69 1.22
CA ILE A 102 -21.70 -5.95 1.97
C ILE A 102 -21.79 -7.14 1.02
N ILE A 103 -22.46 -6.97 -0.13
CA ILE A 103 -22.65 -8.03 -1.13
C ILE A 103 -21.36 -8.29 -1.93
N ASP A 104 -20.58 -7.24 -2.22
CA ASP A 104 -19.33 -7.33 -2.98
C ASP A 104 -18.12 -7.78 -2.12
N LYS A 105 -18.35 -8.30 -0.90
CA LYS A 105 -17.34 -8.89 -0.01
C LYS A 105 -17.55 -10.39 0.18
#